data_AF-A0A950GB38-F1
#
_entry.id   AF-A0A950GB38-F1
#
_cell.length_a   1.000
_cell.length_b   1.000
_cell.length_c   1.000
_cell.angle_alpha   90.00
_cell.angle_beta   90.00
_cell.angle_gamma   90.00
#
_symmetry.space_group_name_H-M   'P 1'
#
loop_
_entity.id
_entity.type
_entity.pdbx_description
1 polymer ?
#
loop_
_entity_poly.entity_id
_entity_poly.type
_entity_poly.pdbx_seq_one_letter_code
_entity_poly.pdbx_strand_id
1 'polypeptide(L)'
;DAAKKTYEMQRIDTSSLAKRVEHVVQCAFNGRRIVLFSGGEAKGDVDAIYQEIRELRDGGASGSIIGRNTFQRPKEQALALLAKIIEIYQNKG
;
A
#
# COMPACT_ATOMS: atom_id res chain seq x y z
N ASP A 1 0.05 14.18 15.58
CA ASP A 1 0.46 15.56 15.94
C ASP A 1 1.95 15.83 15.97
N ALA A 2 2.80 14.96 16.55
CA ALA A 2 4.23 15.26 16.72
C ALA A 2 5.00 15.61 15.41
N ALA A 3 4.69 14.96 14.28
CA ALA A 3 5.40 15.16 13.01
C ALA A 3 4.80 16.26 12.12
N LYS A 4 3.59 16.77 12.41
CA LYS A 4 2.83 17.65 11.51
C LYS A 4 3.59 18.93 11.19
N LYS A 5 4.12 19.60 12.23
CA LYS A 5 4.90 20.84 12.08
C LYS A 5 6.14 20.66 11.20
N THR A 6 6.83 19.53 11.36
CA THR A 6 8.03 19.23 10.57
C THR A 6 7.67 18.99 9.10
N TYR A 7 6.60 18.25 8.83
CA TYR A 7 6.14 17.98 7.47
C TYR A 7 5.70 19.25 6.75
N GLU A 8 4.99 20.15 7.44
CA GLU A 8 4.60 21.46 6.92
C GLU A 8 5.83 22.35 6.64
N MET A 9 6.77 22.43 7.57
CA MET A 9 8.01 23.22 7.42
C MET A 9 8.88 22.73 6.26
N GLN A 10 9.03 21.42 6.13
CA GLN A 10 9.84 20.79 5.08
C GLN A 10 9.06 20.59 3.77
N ARG A 11 7.79 21.00 3.71
CA ARG A 11 6.91 20.88 2.55
C ARG A 11 6.88 19.45 1.98
N ILE A 12 6.82 18.47 2.87
CA ILE A 12 6.70 17.07 2.47
C ILE A 12 5.34 16.86 1.83
N ASP A 13 5.34 16.38 0.59
CA ASP A 13 4.12 16.07 -0.13
C ASP A 13 3.41 14.86 0.50
N THR A 14 2.19 15.10 0.97
CA THR A 14 1.33 14.07 1.58
C THR A 14 -0.03 13.98 0.89
N SER A 15 -0.16 14.60 -0.30
CA SER A 15 -1.40 14.76 -1.07
C SER A 15 -2.08 13.44 -1.45
N SER A 16 -1.30 12.40 -1.74
CA SER A 16 -1.79 11.06 -2.08
C SER A 16 -1.16 9.98 -1.18
N LEU A 17 -1.73 8.78 -1.21
CA LEU A 17 -1.13 7.65 -0.50
C LEU A 17 0.22 7.29 -1.14
N ALA A 18 0.31 7.30 -2.47
CA ALA A 18 1.57 7.10 -3.18
C ALA A 18 2.67 8.07 -2.72
N LYS A 19 2.37 9.37 -2.54
CA LYS A 19 3.36 10.35 -2.06
C LYS A 19 3.83 10.09 -0.63
N ARG A 20 2.92 9.68 0.24
CA ARG A 20 3.28 9.28 1.61
C ARG A 20 4.15 8.03 1.60
N VAL A 21 3.84 7.05 0.74
CA VAL A 21 4.62 5.82 0.59
C VAL A 21 6.02 6.12 0.03
N GLU A 22 6.11 6.97 -1.00
CA GLU A 22 7.37 7.43 -1.59
C GLU A 22 8.29 8.03 -0.52
N HIS A 23 7.73 8.87 0.38
CA HIS A 23 8.48 9.44 1.48
C HIS A 23 8.97 8.37 2.48
N VAL A 24 8.14 7.37 2.81
CA VAL A 24 8.55 6.24 3.67
C VAL A 24 9.69 5.44 3.02
N VAL A 25 9.59 5.15 1.72
CA VAL A 25 10.64 4.45 0.96
C VAL A 25 11.93 5.27 0.93
N GLN A 26 11.81 6.60 0.78
CA GLN A 26 12.95 7.52 0.88
C GLN A 26 13.60 7.47 2.28
N CYS A 27 12.82 7.43 3.35
CA CYS A 27 13.30 7.25 4.72
C CYS A 27 13.94 5.87 4.94
N ALA A 28 13.52 4.85 4.19
CA ALA A 28 14.07 3.49 4.22
C ALA A 28 15.38 3.37 3.42
N PHE A 29 16.35 4.25 3.72
CA PHE A 29 17.65 4.34 3.06
C PHE A 29 17.54 4.52 1.53
N ASN A 30 16.65 5.42 1.10
CA ASN A 30 16.42 5.71 -0.32
C ASN A 30 16.09 4.44 -1.14
N GLY A 31 15.18 3.62 -0.61
CA GLY A 31 14.75 2.36 -1.24
C GLY A 31 15.74 1.20 -1.15
N ARG A 32 16.84 1.31 -0.39
CA ARG A 32 17.78 0.20 -0.17
C ARG A 32 17.29 -0.85 0.82
N ARG A 33 16.20 -0.58 1.53
CA ARG A 33 15.52 -1.54 2.40
C ARG A 33 14.13 -1.86 1.86
N ILE A 34 13.75 -3.13 2.00
CA ILE A 34 12.42 -3.62 1.66
C ILE A 34 11.40 -2.92 2.56
N VAL A 35 10.35 -2.38 1.95
CA VAL A 35 9.23 -1.76 2.65
C VAL A 35 7.96 -2.51 2.28
N LEU A 36 7.34 -3.15 3.27
CA LEU A 36 6.06 -3.82 3.14
C LEU A 36 5.03 -3.12 4.03
N PHE A 37 3.86 -2.81 3.48
CA PHE A 37 2.75 -2.22 4.24
C PHE A 37 1.76 -3.29 4.66
N SER A 38 1.29 -3.25 5.91
CA SER A 38 0.22 -4.14 6.35
C SER A 38 -1.12 -3.66 5.78
N GLY A 39 -1.93 -4.60 5.28
CA GLY A 39 -3.26 -4.33 4.72
C GLY A 39 -4.34 -3.99 5.76
N GLY A 40 -3.94 -3.63 6.99
CA GLY A 40 -4.82 -3.11 8.03
C GLY A 40 -5.98 -4.01 8.47
N GLU A 41 -7.06 -3.36 8.90
CA GLU A 41 -8.33 -3.99 9.24
C GLU A 41 -9.04 -4.56 8.01
N ALA A 42 -10.02 -5.45 8.25
CA ALA A 42 -10.83 -5.99 7.18
C ALA A 42 -11.63 -4.86 6.51
N LYS A 43 -11.40 -4.64 5.22
CA LYS A 43 -12.16 -3.74 4.36
C LYS A 43 -13.22 -4.57 3.66
N GLY A 44 -14.48 -4.14 3.74
CA GLY A 44 -15.58 -4.81 3.04
C GLY A 44 -15.43 -4.70 1.52
N ASP A 45 -15.03 -3.51 1.06
CA ASP A 45 -14.88 -3.17 -0.35
C ASP A 45 -13.56 -3.66 -0.95
N VAL A 46 -13.65 -4.46 -2.00
CA VAL A 46 -12.53 -5.04 -2.73
C VAL A 46 -11.85 -4.01 -3.63
N ASP A 47 -12.59 -3.07 -4.22
CA ASP A 47 -12.02 -2.05 -5.09
C ASP A 47 -11.16 -1.07 -4.31
N ALA A 48 -11.58 -0.73 -3.09
CA ALA A 48 -10.76 0.03 -2.14
C ALA A 48 -9.44 -0.67 -1.79
N ILE A 49 -9.43 -2.01 -1.67
CA ILE A 49 -8.20 -2.79 -1.46
C ILE A 49 -7.32 -2.66 -2.70
N TYR A 50 -7.86 -2.87 -3.90
CA TYR A 50 -7.06 -2.76 -5.12
C TYR A 50 -6.47 -1.36 -5.33
N GLN A 51 -7.24 -0.31 -5.03
CA GLN A 51 -6.75 1.06 -5.15
C GLN A 51 -5.61 1.33 -4.18
N GLU A 52 -5.72 0.86 -2.94
CA GLU A 52 -4.62 0.96 -1.97
C GLU A 52 -3.38 0.22 -2.46
N ILE A 53 -3.51 -1.01 -2.98
CA ILE A 53 -2.39 -1.76 -3.54
C ILE A 53 -1.72 -1.02 -4.71
N ARG A 54 -2.50 -0.36 -5.59
CA ARG A 54 -1.94 0.48 -6.65
C ARG A 54 -1.16 1.66 -6.10
N GLU A 55 -1.72 2.39 -5.14
CA GLU A 55 -1.03 3.51 -4.50
C GLU A 55 0.27 3.08 -3.79
N LEU A 56 0.28 1.90 -3.15
CA LEU A 56 1.49 1.34 -2.54
C LEU A 56 2.57 1.05 -3.59
N ARG A 57 2.19 0.38 -4.70
CA ARG A 57 3.08 0.10 -5.83
C ARG A 57 3.62 1.39 -6.44
N ASP A 58 2.74 2.35 -6.72
CA ASP A 58 3.06 3.61 -7.39
C ASP A 58 3.92 4.52 -6.50
N GLY A 59 3.81 4.39 -5.18
CA GLY A 59 4.71 5.00 -4.20
C GLY A 59 6.07 4.28 -4.03
N GLY A 60 6.30 3.16 -4.72
CA GLY A 60 7.57 2.43 -4.69
C GLY A 60 7.73 1.44 -3.54
N ALA A 61 6.64 1.06 -2.86
CA ALA A 61 6.70 -0.02 -1.87
C ALA A 61 7.13 -1.34 -2.52
N SER A 62 7.81 -2.20 -1.75
CA SER A 62 8.20 -3.53 -2.21
C SER A 62 7.02 -4.51 -2.25
N GLY A 63 5.90 -4.17 -1.59
CA GLY A 63 4.68 -4.97 -1.56
C GLY A 63 3.81 -4.68 -0.35
N SER A 64 2.87 -5.61 -0.10
CA SER A 64 1.91 -5.54 0.99
C SER A 64 1.75 -6.87 1.69
N ILE A 65 1.48 -6.83 2.99
CA ILE A 65 1.13 -8.00 3.80
C ILE A 65 -0.40 -8.04 3.93
N ILE A 66 -1.03 -9.10 3.43
CA ILE A 66 -2.49 -9.25 3.43
C ILE A 66 -2.90 -10.57 4.09
N GLY A 67 -3.80 -10.49 5.07
CA GLY A 67 -4.26 -11.64 5.86
C GLY A 67 -5.78 -11.67 5.97
N ARG A 68 -6.35 -10.93 6.93
CA ARG A 68 -7.80 -10.87 7.21
C ARG A 68 -8.63 -10.57 5.95
N ASN A 69 -8.19 -9.61 5.14
CA ASN A 69 -8.81 -9.22 3.87
C ASN A 69 -8.89 -10.35 2.83
N THR A 70 -8.09 -11.40 2.98
CA THR A 70 -8.08 -12.58 2.10
C THR A 70 -8.81 -13.76 2.77
N PHE A 71 -8.38 -14.14 3.98
CA PHE A 71 -8.78 -15.43 4.58
C PHE A 71 -10.16 -15.42 5.26
N GLN A 72 -10.78 -14.25 5.46
CA GLN A 72 -12.15 -14.16 5.97
C GLN A 72 -13.21 -14.11 4.86
N ARG A 73 -12.78 -14.15 3.59
CA ARG A 73 -13.66 -14.17 2.41
C ARG A 73 -13.93 -15.60 1.95
N PRO A 74 -15.03 -15.84 1.21
CA PRO A 74 -15.22 -17.10 0.49
C PRO A 74 -14.02 -17.42 -0.39
N LYS A 75 -13.64 -18.70 -0.47
CA LYS A 75 -12.42 -19.16 -1.18
C LYS A 75 -12.28 -18.60 -2.58
N GLU A 76 -13.35 -18.60 -3.36
CA GLU A 76 -13.35 -18.08 -4.73
C GLU A 76 -13.03 -16.59 -4.78
N GLN A 77 -13.65 -15.79 -3.90
CA GLN A 77 -13.37 -14.36 -3.79
C GLN A 77 -11.94 -14.09 -3.31
N ALA A 78 -11.44 -14.89 -2.37
CA ALA A 78 -10.08 -14.78 -1.87
C ALA A 78 -9.04 -15.04 -2.98
N LEU A 79 -9.26 -16.07 -3.81
CA LEU A 79 -8.39 -16.38 -4.94
C LEU A 79 -8.43 -15.30 -6.02
N ALA A 80 -9.62 -14.79 -6.36
CA ALA A 80 -9.77 -13.69 -7.30
C ALA A 80 -9.07 -12.41 -6.80
N LEU A 81 -9.21 -12.10 -5.50
CA LEU A 81 -8.53 -10.97 -4.86
C LEU A 81 -7.00 -11.11 -4.98
N LEU A 82 -6.44 -12.26 -4.60
CA LEU A 82 -5.01 -12.50 -4.67
C LEU A 82 -4.48 -12.45 -6.11
N ALA A 83 -5.19 -13.04 -7.06
CA ALA A 83 -4.81 -13.00 -8.47
C ALA A 83 -4.72 -11.55 -8.97
N LYS A 84 -5.71 -10.72 -8.63
CA LYS A 84 -5.70 -9.31 -9.04
C LYS A 84 -4.60 -8.50 -8.37
N ILE A 85 -4.32 -8.74 -7.09
CA ILE A 85 -3.19 -8.11 -6.38
C ILE A 85 -1.86 -8.45 -7.05
N ILE A 86 -1.66 -9.71 -7.45
CA ILE A 86 -0.46 -10.15 -8.18
C ILE A 86 -0.35 -9.42 -9.53
N GLU A 87 -1.44 -9.31 -10.28
CA GLU A 87 -1.45 -8.56 -11.55
C GLU A 87 -1.04 -7.09 -11.35
N ILE A 88 -1.55 -6.43 -10.32
CA ILE A 88 -1.21 -5.04 -10.01
C ILE A 88 0.30 -4.90 -9.78
N TYR A 89 0.89 -5.75 -8.94
CA TYR A 89 2.34 -5.72 -8.67
C TYR A 89 3.20 -6.13 -9.89
N GLN A 90 2.65 -6.90 -10.82
CA GLN A 90 3.29 -7.21 -12.10
C GLN A 90 3.13 -6.10 -13.16
N ASN A 91 2.49 -4.97 -12.83
CA ASN A 91 2.14 -3.89 -13.75
C ASN A 91 1.20 -4.34 -14.89
N LYS A 92 0.33 -5.32 -14.63
CA LYS A 92 -0.64 -5.86 -15.61
C LYS A 92 -2.09 -5.45 -15.31
N GLY A 93 -2.34 -4.68 -14.25
CA GLY A 93 -3.69 -4.32 -13.80
C GLY A 93 -3.76 -3.12 -12.87
#